data_AF-A0A1H8MQP4-F1
#
_entry.id   AF-A0A1H8MQP4-F1
#
_cell.length_a   1.000
_cell.length_b   1.000
_cell.length_c   1.000
_cell.angle_alpha   90.00
_cell.angle_beta   90.00
_cell.angle_gamma   90.00
#
_symmetry.space_group_name_H-M   'P 1'
#
loop_
_entity.id
_entity.type
_entity.pdbx_description
1 polymer ?
#
loop_
_entity_poly.entity_id
_entity_poly.type
_entity_poly.pdbx_seq_one_letter_code
_entity_poly.pdbx_strand_id
1 'polypeptide(L)'
;MAKHVKAQIVGGALVLIGVFSTALGAETLAPPDAVQEEAFLDVLPKVEVPENVQLIPGAVNEEFRNCESSWPASYALARSGPEARALRDIYGLVRVRNVIETQNCGCAGKVANWEDVEVVAAALREQYGVEKLSWQQTEAIAEEAAALTAVAETMCGGSF
;
A
#
# COMPACT_ATOMS: atom_id res chain seq x y z
N MET A 1 -53.00 24.63 -48.70
CA MET A 1 -52.83 26.10 -48.77
C MET A 1 -53.35 26.73 -47.48
N ALA A 2 -52.62 27.72 -46.94
CA ALA A 2 -52.95 28.65 -45.84
C ALA A 2 -53.30 28.03 -44.47
N LYS A 3 -52.44 28.08 -43.44
CA LYS A 3 -51.96 29.19 -42.58
C LYS A 3 -53.03 29.84 -41.69
N HIS A 4 -52.59 30.12 -40.45
CA HIS A 4 -53.09 31.04 -39.41
C HIS A 4 -53.94 30.42 -38.27
N VAL A 5 -53.80 30.79 -36.99
CA VAL A 5 -52.77 31.48 -36.16
C VAL A 5 -53.30 31.52 -34.70
N LYS A 6 -52.38 31.49 -33.73
CA LYS A 6 -52.41 32.08 -32.36
C LYS A 6 -53.37 31.62 -31.24
N ALA A 7 -52.73 31.60 -30.05
CA ALA A 7 -53.16 32.14 -28.76
C ALA A 7 -54.23 31.31 -28.00
N GLN A 8 -54.25 31.16 -26.68
CA GLN A 8 -53.57 31.82 -25.56
C GLN A 8 -53.94 31.05 -24.26
N ILE A 9 -52.96 30.84 -23.37
CA ILE A 9 -53.01 31.19 -21.92
C ILE A 9 -53.90 30.38 -20.93
N VAL A 10 -53.19 29.91 -19.86
CA VAL A 10 -53.53 29.81 -18.43
C VAL A 10 -54.18 28.53 -17.86
N GLY A 11 -53.59 28.10 -16.73
CA GLY A 11 -54.17 27.23 -15.72
C GLY A 11 -53.47 25.86 -15.71
N GLY A 12 -52.42 25.64 -14.93
CA GLY A 12 -52.44 25.73 -13.47
C GLY A 12 -52.96 24.41 -12.89
N ALA A 13 -52.14 23.37 -12.92
CA ALA A 13 -52.35 22.15 -12.14
C ALA A 13 -50.98 21.59 -11.72
N LEU A 14 -50.60 21.87 -10.47
CA LEU A 14 -49.51 21.22 -9.76
C LEU A 14 -49.86 19.73 -9.61
N VAL A 15 -49.31 18.89 -10.48
CA VAL A 15 -49.27 17.44 -10.26
C VAL A 15 -47.99 17.16 -9.48
N LEU A 16 -48.14 16.92 -8.18
CA LEU A 16 -47.09 16.34 -7.35
C LEU A 16 -46.86 14.89 -7.82
N ILE A 17 -45.93 14.72 -8.76
CA ILE A 17 -45.39 13.40 -9.09
C ILE A 17 -44.47 13.01 -7.94
N GLY A 18 -44.97 12.17 -7.05
CA GLY A 18 -44.15 11.45 -6.09
C GLY A 18 -43.24 10.50 -6.84
N VAL A 19 -42.00 10.94 -7.13
CA VAL A 19 -40.94 10.05 -7.58
C VAL A 19 -40.42 9.33 -6.35
N PHE A 20 -40.84 8.07 -6.17
CA PHE A 20 -40.10 7.12 -5.36
C PHE A 20 -38.73 6.95 -6.00
N SER A 21 -37.76 7.74 -5.55
CA SER A 21 -36.36 7.42 -5.77
C SER A 21 -36.03 6.30 -4.79
N THR A 22 -36.20 5.06 -5.23
CA THR A 22 -35.43 3.96 -4.65
C THR A 22 -33.97 4.38 -4.77
N ALA A 23 -33.34 4.69 -3.64
CA ALA A 23 -31.89 4.77 -3.56
C ALA A 23 -31.37 3.44 -4.11
N LEU A 24 -30.94 3.42 -5.37
CA LEU A 24 -30.00 2.43 -5.84
C LEU A 24 -28.78 2.71 -4.98
N GLY A 25 -28.65 1.92 -3.91
CA GLY A 25 -27.45 1.90 -3.11
C GLY A 25 -26.31 1.70 -4.08
N ALA A 26 -25.44 2.70 -4.19
CA ALA A 26 -24.10 2.46 -4.65
C ALA A 26 -23.58 1.35 -3.75
N GLU A 27 -23.41 0.16 -4.32
CA GLU A 27 -22.64 -0.89 -3.71
C GLU A 27 -21.24 -0.30 -3.54
N THR A 28 -21.01 0.31 -2.37
CA THR A 28 -19.67 0.51 -1.87
C THR A 28 -19.09 -0.89 -1.87
N LEU A 29 -18.13 -1.14 -2.77
CA LEU A 29 -17.29 -2.33 -2.72
C LEU A 29 -16.92 -2.51 -1.25
N ALA A 30 -17.32 -3.64 -0.67
CA ALA A 30 -16.99 -3.95 0.70
C ALA A 30 -15.47 -3.73 0.88
N PRO A 31 -15.02 -3.19 2.03
CA PRO A 31 -13.61 -3.21 2.37
C PRO A 31 -13.10 -4.64 2.13
N PRO A 32 -11.92 -4.84 1.54
CA PRO A 32 -11.35 -6.17 1.44
C PRO A 32 -11.46 -6.83 2.82
N ASP A 33 -12.09 -8.00 2.83
CA ASP A 33 -12.49 -8.75 4.01
C ASP A 33 -11.35 -8.77 5.04
N ALA A 34 -11.63 -8.43 6.31
CA ALA A 34 -10.64 -8.41 7.38
C ALA A 34 -9.81 -9.71 7.41
N VAL A 35 -10.43 -10.84 7.03
CA VAL A 35 -9.80 -12.17 6.85
C VAL A 35 -8.57 -12.15 5.93
N GLN A 36 -8.56 -11.31 4.90
CA GLN A 36 -7.43 -11.15 3.98
C GLN A 36 -6.28 -10.39 4.64
N GLU A 37 -6.58 -9.40 5.49
CA GLU A 37 -5.60 -8.69 6.32
C GLU A 37 -5.00 -9.60 7.40
N GLU A 38 -5.80 -10.44 8.09
CA GLU A 38 -5.27 -11.37 9.11
C GLU A 38 -4.27 -12.38 8.49
N ALA A 39 -4.64 -12.97 7.34
CA ALA A 39 -3.83 -13.99 6.66
C ALA A 39 -2.55 -13.40 6.07
N PHE A 40 -2.64 -12.15 5.60
CA PHE A 40 -1.52 -11.36 5.14
C PHE A 40 -0.50 -11.06 6.27
N LEU A 41 -0.99 -10.74 7.46
CA LEU A 41 -0.17 -10.48 8.66
C LEU A 41 0.48 -11.75 9.25
N ASP A 42 0.02 -12.95 8.88
CA ASP A 42 0.57 -14.21 9.38
C ASP A 42 1.77 -14.72 8.55
N VAL A 43 1.81 -14.33 7.27
CA VAL A 43 2.95 -14.61 6.37
C VAL A 43 4.15 -13.71 6.67
N LEU A 44 3.87 -12.50 7.16
CA LEU A 44 4.84 -11.45 7.37
C LEU A 44 5.53 -11.63 8.75
N PRO A 45 6.87 -11.66 8.83
CA PRO A 45 7.57 -11.73 10.12
C PRO A 45 7.17 -10.54 11.00
N LYS A 46 6.48 -10.79 12.12
CA LYS A 46 5.94 -9.71 12.96
C LYS A 46 7.09 -8.95 13.62
N VAL A 47 7.08 -7.63 13.47
CA VAL A 47 8.03 -6.75 14.16
C VAL A 47 7.35 -6.08 15.32
N GLU A 48 7.95 -6.22 16.49
CA GLU A 48 7.55 -5.44 17.66
C GLU A 48 7.94 -3.98 17.43
N VAL A 49 6.96 -3.15 17.08
CA VAL A 49 7.17 -1.71 16.99
C VAL A 49 7.32 -1.14 18.40
N PRO A 50 8.39 -0.41 18.72
CA PRO A 50 8.56 0.18 20.05
C PRO A 50 7.40 1.13 20.39
N GLU A 51 6.78 0.98 21.57
CA GLU A 51 5.69 1.87 22.03
C GLU A 51 6.13 3.34 22.16
N ASN A 52 7.41 3.58 22.42
CA ASN A 52 8.01 4.92 22.52
C ASN A 52 9.16 5.05 21.51
N VAL A 53 8.82 5.37 20.27
CA VAL A 53 9.81 5.66 19.22
C VAL A 53 10.53 6.97 19.55
N GLN A 54 11.81 6.88 19.89
CA GLN A 54 12.67 8.02 20.13
C GLN A 54 13.86 8.00 19.17
N LEU A 55 14.40 9.19 18.91
CA LEU A 55 15.67 9.33 18.19
C LEU A 55 16.77 8.55 18.91
N ILE A 56 17.50 7.71 18.18
CA ILE A 56 18.70 7.06 18.69
C ILE A 56 19.81 8.11 18.83
N PRO A 57 20.32 8.38 20.05
CA PRO A 57 21.38 9.37 20.23
C PRO A 57 22.63 9.01 19.42
N GLY A 58 23.05 9.93 18.53
CA GLY A 58 24.25 9.75 17.71
C GLY A 58 24.07 8.82 16.50
N ALA A 59 22.84 8.46 16.12
CA ALA A 59 22.60 7.72 14.89
C ALA A 59 23.15 8.45 13.66
N VAL A 60 23.90 7.73 12.83
CA VAL A 60 24.32 8.19 11.52
C VAL A 60 23.37 7.58 10.51
N ASN A 61 22.43 8.41 10.05
CA ASN A 61 21.43 7.99 9.07
C ASN A 61 22.01 8.04 7.66
N GLU A 62 21.96 6.92 6.95
CA GLU A 62 22.35 6.83 5.53
C GLU A 62 21.11 6.51 4.70
N GLU A 63 20.71 7.36 3.75
CA GLU A 63 19.50 7.09 2.96
C GLU A 63 19.66 5.85 2.10
N PHE A 64 18.60 5.06 1.95
CA PHE A 64 18.67 3.79 1.24
C PHE A 64 19.19 3.90 -0.21
N ARG A 65 18.81 5.00 -0.88
CA ARG A 65 19.25 5.29 -2.25
C ARG A 65 20.77 5.39 -2.39
N ASN A 66 21.48 5.68 -1.30
CA ASN A 66 22.94 5.77 -1.27
C ASN A 66 23.60 4.41 -0.95
N CYS A 67 22.82 3.40 -0.59
CA CYS A 67 23.30 2.07 -0.21
C CYS A 67 23.45 1.11 -1.40
N GLU A 68 23.52 1.59 -2.64
CA GLU A 68 23.51 0.77 -3.85
C GLU A 68 24.61 -0.32 -3.86
N SER A 69 25.80 0.00 -3.34
CA SER A 69 26.91 -0.96 -3.22
C SER A 69 26.62 -2.12 -2.26
N SER A 70 25.66 -1.97 -1.37
CA SER A 70 25.25 -2.96 -0.38
C SER A 70 23.96 -3.69 -0.77
N TRP A 71 23.28 -3.29 -1.86
CA TRP A 71 22.02 -3.90 -2.22
C TRP A 71 22.17 -5.38 -2.59
N PRO A 72 21.20 -6.24 -2.24
CA PRO A 72 21.18 -7.61 -2.70
C PRO A 72 21.13 -7.63 -4.23
N ALA A 73 21.89 -8.52 -4.86
CA ALA A 73 21.89 -8.67 -6.33
C ALA A 73 20.46 -8.91 -6.86
N SER A 74 19.68 -9.71 -6.14
CA SER A 74 18.28 -9.99 -6.47
C SER A 74 17.38 -8.74 -6.41
N TYR A 75 17.62 -7.81 -5.46
CA TYR A 75 16.90 -6.54 -5.44
C TYR A 75 17.18 -5.72 -6.69
N ALA A 76 18.45 -5.63 -7.09
CA ALA A 76 18.83 -4.90 -8.31
C ALA A 76 18.10 -5.44 -9.56
N LEU A 77 17.96 -6.77 -9.67
CA LEU A 77 17.22 -7.42 -10.74
C LEU A 77 15.70 -7.18 -10.64
N ALA A 78 15.14 -7.27 -9.43
CA ALA A 78 13.72 -7.09 -9.15
C ALA A 78 13.21 -5.65 -9.34
N ARG A 79 14.09 -4.68 -9.63
CA ARG A 79 13.69 -3.33 -10.04
C ARG A 79 13.06 -3.28 -11.43
N SER A 80 13.14 -4.37 -12.21
CA SER A 80 12.58 -4.47 -13.55
C SER A 80 11.75 -5.75 -13.74
N GLY A 81 10.89 -5.76 -14.77
CA GLY A 81 10.03 -6.90 -15.08
C GLY A 81 8.58 -6.78 -14.58
N PRO A 82 7.75 -7.83 -14.80
CA PRO A 82 6.30 -7.78 -14.58
C PRO A 82 5.91 -7.66 -13.10
N GLU A 83 6.71 -8.23 -12.20
CA GLU A 83 6.46 -8.19 -10.74
C GLU A 83 7.27 -7.09 -10.03
N ALA A 84 7.95 -6.22 -10.79
CA ALA A 84 8.95 -5.33 -10.23
C ALA A 84 8.41 -4.40 -9.15
N ARG A 85 7.16 -3.93 -9.30
CA ARG A 85 6.52 -3.10 -8.28
C ARG A 85 6.21 -3.93 -7.03
N ALA A 86 5.56 -5.08 -7.18
CA ALA A 86 5.19 -5.94 -6.07
C ALA A 86 6.40 -6.37 -5.23
N LEU A 87 7.48 -6.81 -5.87
CA LEU A 87 8.71 -7.22 -5.17
C LEU A 87 9.40 -6.06 -4.45
N ARG A 88 9.29 -4.83 -4.98
CA ARG A 88 9.81 -3.64 -4.28
C ARG A 88 8.95 -3.24 -3.09
N ASP A 89 7.64 -3.43 -3.16
CA ASP A 89 6.74 -3.15 -2.04
C ASP A 89 7.03 -4.13 -0.88
N ILE A 90 7.16 -5.43 -1.18
CA ILE A 90 7.60 -6.47 -0.22
C ILE A 90 8.96 -6.13 0.38
N TYR A 91 9.96 -5.87 -0.47
CA TYR A 91 11.29 -5.52 0.03
C TYR A 91 11.28 -4.23 0.86
N GLY A 92 10.38 -3.29 0.53
CA GLY A 92 10.09 -2.07 1.29
C GLY A 92 9.71 -2.33 2.74
N LEU A 93 8.89 -3.35 2.97
CA LEU A 93 8.50 -3.78 4.30
C LEU A 93 9.63 -4.50 5.03
N VAL A 94 10.29 -5.46 4.36
CA VAL A 94 11.38 -6.26 4.96
C VAL A 94 12.53 -5.35 5.44
N ARG A 95 12.94 -4.36 4.63
CA ARG A 95 14.03 -3.44 4.98
C ARG A 95 13.73 -2.56 6.19
N VAL A 96 12.49 -2.04 6.30
CA VAL A 96 12.15 -1.09 7.36
C VAL A 96 12.01 -1.80 8.69
N ARG A 97 11.48 -3.02 8.65
CA ARG A 97 11.46 -3.97 9.75
C ARG A 97 12.86 -4.27 10.26
N ASN A 98 13.78 -4.63 9.36
CA ASN A 98 15.18 -4.90 9.73
C ASN A 98 15.85 -3.70 10.43
N VAL A 99 15.61 -2.47 9.97
CA VAL A 99 16.14 -1.27 10.66
C VAL A 99 15.54 -1.09 12.04
N ILE A 100 14.23 -1.27 12.20
CA ILE A 100 13.56 -1.14 13.50
C ILE A 100 14.08 -2.18 14.49
N GLU A 101 14.20 -3.43 14.07
CA GLU A 101 14.68 -4.54 14.90
C GLU A 101 16.15 -4.38 15.29
N THR A 102 17.01 -4.05 14.33
CA THR A 102 18.46 -3.95 14.56
C THR A 102 18.88 -2.59 15.12
N GLN A 103 17.98 -1.61 15.10
CA GLN A 103 18.24 -0.21 15.45
C GLN A 103 19.44 0.40 14.67
N ASN A 104 19.71 -0.10 13.46
CA ASN A 104 20.84 0.31 12.66
C ASN A 104 20.41 1.19 11.48
N CYS A 105 20.71 2.48 11.59
CA CYS A 105 20.32 3.51 10.61
C CYS A 105 21.26 3.63 9.40
N GLY A 106 22.35 2.86 9.37
CA GLY A 106 23.26 2.80 8.23
C GLY A 106 22.85 1.75 7.19
N CYS A 107 23.62 1.63 6.10
CA CYS A 107 23.32 0.66 5.04
C CYS A 107 23.24 -0.79 5.51
N ALA A 108 24.00 -1.18 6.53
CA ALA A 108 23.96 -2.53 7.08
C ALA A 108 22.63 -2.88 7.77
N GLY A 109 21.93 -1.89 8.34
CA GLY A 109 20.56 -2.10 8.84
C GLY A 109 19.50 -1.84 7.79
N LYS A 110 19.75 -0.92 6.85
CA LYS A 110 18.81 -0.58 5.79
C LYS A 110 18.73 -1.64 4.70
N VAL A 111 19.74 -2.48 4.49
CA VAL A 111 19.64 -3.62 3.59
C VAL A 111 19.14 -4.83 4.36
N ALA A 112 18.29 -5.64 3.74
CA ALA A 112 17.77 -6.87 4.32
C ALA A 112 17.98 -8.07 3.39
N ASN A 113 17.79 -9.27 3.92
CA ASN A 113 17.90 -10.50 3.14
C ASN A 113 16.80 -10.56 2.07
N TRP A 114 17.17 -11.02 0.86
CA TRP A 114 16.22 -11.20 -0.22
C TRP A 114 15.35 -12.45 -0.04
N GLU A 115 15.83 -13.45 0.69
CA GLU A 115 15.10 -14.69 0.94
C GLU A 115 13.73 -14.43 1.60
N ASP A 116 13.66 -13.47 2.53
CA ASP A 116 12.41 -13.06 3.18
C ASP A 116 11.40 -12.49 2.17
N VAL A 117 11.88 -11.80 1.13
CA VAL A 117 11.03 -11.31 0.03
C VAL A 117 10.45 -12.47 -0.76
N GLU A 118 11.26 -13.50 -1.02
CA GLU A 118 10.81 -14.68 -1.78
C GLU A 118 9.77 -15.49 -1.02
N VAL A 119 9.96 -15.66 0.29
CA VAL A 119 8.98 -16.32 1.18
C VAL A 119 7.64 -15.59 1.14
N VAL A 120 7.64 -14.27 1.35
CA VAL A 120 6.42 -13.46 1.33
C VAL A 120 5.79 -13.48 -0.05
N ALA A 121 6.57 -13.31 -1.12
CA ALA A 121 6.06 -13.34 -2.49
C ALA A 121 5.45 -14.69 -2.86
N ALA A 122 6.05 -15.81 -2.43
CA ALA A 122 5.52 -17.15 -2.68
C ALA A 122 4.16 -17.34 -1.99
N ALA A 123 4.06 -16.97 -0.73
CA ALA A 123 2.81 -17.07 0.03
C ALA A 123 1.70 -16.18 -0.53
N LEU A 124 2.01 -14.94 -0.97
CA LEU A 124 1.02 -14.08 -1.63
C LEU A 124 0.54 -14.67 -2.96
N ARG A 125 1.45 -15.25 -3.76
CA ARG A 125 1.07 -15.92 -5.02
C ARG A 125 0.12 -17.08 -4.77
N GLU A 126 0.40 -17.88 -3.74
CA GLU A 126 -0.48 -18.97 -3.31
C GLU A 126 -1.84 -18.45 -2.82
N GLN A 127 -1.85 -17.45 -1.94
CA GLN A 127 -3.05 -16.84 -1.37
C GLN A 127 -3.99 -16.29 -2.47
N TYR A 128 -3.43 -15.58 -3.45
CA TYR A 128 -4.19 -14.98 -4.54
C TYR A 128 -4.40 -15.92 -5.74
N GLY A 129 -3.77 -17.11 -5.73
CA GLY A 129 -3.84 -18.07 -6.85
C GLY A 129 -3.27 -17.53 -8.16
N VAL A 130 -2.21 -16.72 -8.10
CA VAL A 130 -1.60 -16.06 -9.27
C VAL A 130 -0.16 -16.52 -9.50
N GLU A 131 0.24 -16.59 -10.78
CA GLU A 131 1.64 -16.87 -11.14
C GLU A 131 2.56 -15.67 -10.86
N LYS A 132 2.02 -14.45 -11.00
CA LYS A 132 2.75 -13.20 -10.87
C LYS A 132 1.96 -12.19 -10.05
N LEU A 133 2.64 -11.53 -9.12
CA LEU A 133 2.10 -10.46 -8.31
C LEU A 133 2.04 -9.14 -9.08
N SER A 134 0.90 -8.47 -8.99
CA SER A 134 0.70 -7.09 -9.37
C SER A 134 0.85 -6.18 -8.15
N TRP A 135 0.92 -4.87 -8.39
CA TRP A 135 0.97 -3.86 -7.34
C TRP A 135 -0.28 -3.86 -6.43
N GLN A 136 -1.43 -4.31 -6.94
CA GLN A 136 -2.69 -4.34 -6.18
C GLN A 136 -2.63 -5.35 -5.05
N GLN A 137 -1.95 -6.48 -5.27
CA GLN A 137 -1.80 -7.55 -4.29
C GLN A 137 -0.78 -7.22 -3.20
N THR A 138 -0.02 -6.14 -3.39
CA THR A 138 1.00 -5.66 -2.43
C THR A 138 0.71 -4.25 -1.94
N GLU A 139 -0.50 -3.72 -2.17
CA GLU A 139 -0.86 -2.35 -1.77
C GLU A 139 -0.82 -2.20 -0.25
N ALA A 140 -1.45 -3.12 0.49
CA ALA A 140 -1.41 -3.13 1.96
C ALA A 140 0.02 -3.27 2.52
N ILE A 141 0.90 -4.03 1.85
CA ILE A 141 2.34 -4.11 2.20
C ILE A 141 2.99 -2.74 2.11
N ALA A 142 2.73 -2.03 1.01
CA ALA A 142 3.33 -0.74 0.77
C ALA A 142 2.85 0.30 1.79
N GLU A 143 1.58 0.24 2.18
CA GLU A 143 1.00 1.10 3.22
C GLU A 143 1.62 0.82 4.60
N GLU A 144 1.73 -0.46 4.98
CA GLU A 144 2.39 -0.84 6.23
C GLU A 144 3.87 -0.44 6.24
N ALA A 145 4.58 -0.68 5.14
CA ALA A 145 5.97 -0.26 4.99
C ALA A 145 6.12 1.26 5.12
N ALA A 146 5.20 2.04 4.58
CA ALA A 146 5.21 3.50 4.72
C ALA A 146 4.98 3.93 6.18
N ALA A 147 4.05 3.29 6.90
CA ALA A 147 3.82 3.56 8.32
C ALA A 147 5.06 3.26 9.17
N LEU A 148 5.70 2.10 8.94
CA LEU A 148 6.95 1.74 9.61
C LEU A 148 8.12 2.63 9.18
N THR A 149 8.09 3.17 7.95
CA THR A 149 9.13 4.09 7.49
C THR A 149 9.12 5.36 8.33
N ALA A 150 7.95 5.91 8.64
CA ALA A 150 7.85 7.08 9.53
C ALA A 150 8.43 6.80 10.94
N VAL A 151 8.25 5.56 11.45
CA VAL A 151 8.88 5.11 12.69
C VAL A 151 10.40 5.08 12.56
N ALA A 152 10.92 4.45 11.50
CA ALA A 152 12.36 4.37 11.26
C ALA A 152 12.99 5.76 11.06
N GLU A 153 12.33 6.68 10.37
CA GLU A 153 12.81 8.05 10.17
C GLU A 153 12.86 8.84 11.48
N THR A 154 11.87 8.66 12.36
CA THR A 154 11.87 9.24 13.71
C THR A 154 13.03 8.68 14.54
N MET A 155 13.23 7.37 14.49
CA MET A 155 14.29 6.67 15.20
C MET A 155 15.69 7.05 14.69
N CYS A 156 15.84 7.23 13.38
CA CYS A 156 17.12 7.54 12.72
C CYS A 156 17.40 9.04 12.57
N GLY A 157 16.42 9.91 12.80
CA GLY A 157 16.59 11.36 12.74
C GLY A 157 16.74 11.91 11.33
N GLY A 158 16.11 11.30 10.33
CA GLY A 158 16.17 11.75 8.93
C GLY A 158 15.51 10.78 7.95
N SER A 159 15.57 11.13 6.66
CA SER A 159 14.96 10.35 5.57
C SER A 159 15.46 8.91 5.53
N PHE A 160 14.56 7.99 5.22
CA PHE A 160 14.90 6.58 5.09
C PHE A 160 15.67 6.24 3.81
#